data_AF-A0A950PBF7-F1
#
_entry.id   AF-A0A950PBF7-F1
#
_cell.length_a   1.000
_cell.length_b   1.000
_cell.length_c   1.000
_cell.angle_alpha   90.00
_cell.angle_beta   90.00
_cell.angle_gamma   90.00
#
_symmetry.space_group_name_H-M   'P 1'
#
loop_
_entity.id
_entity.type
_entity.pdbx_description
1 polymer ?
#
loop_
_entity_poly.entity_id
_entity_poly.type
_entity_poly.pdbx_seq_one_letter_code
_entity_poly.pdbx_strand_id
1 'polypeptide(L)'
;REERPGRVLIQTYMPEQPVMQALAAGDRDRFMEAEAAARRAAGLPPFGRLAALIVSASDAEAADFAARALARAAPQLPGIALLGPAAAPLAILRGRHRRRFLVKAERGVNLQAALRDWLGRVRVAGSARVQVDIDPYSFL
;
A
#
# COMPACT_ATOMS: atom_id res chain seq x y z
N ARG A 1 -39.63 -13.70 5.91
CA ARG A 1 -38.37 -14.11 5.22
C ARG A 1 -37.18 -14.09 6.18
N GLU A 2 -37.20 -13.22 7.20
CA GLU A 2 -36.21 -13.10 8.29
C GLU A 2 -36.21 -14.27 9.29
N GLU A 3 -37.33 -15.00 9.40
CA GLU A 3 -37.52 -16.07 10.40
C GLU A 3 -36.85 -17.42 10.08
N ARG A 4 -36.25 -17.60 8.90
CA ARG A 4 -35.61 -18.87 8.53
C ARG A 4 -34.10 -18.81 8.80
N PRO A 5 -33.52 -19.76 9.55
CA PRO A 5 -32.09 -19.76 9.80
C PRO A 5 -31.32 -19.90 8.48
N GLY A 6 -30.45 -18.94 8.20
CA GLY A 6 -29.52 -18.99 7.07
C GLY A 6 -28.35 -19.91 7.38
N ARG A 7 -27.87 -20.65 6.38
CA ARG A 7 -26.61 -21.39 6.46
C ARG A 7 -25.55 -20.65 5.68
N VAL A 8 -24.42 -20.36 6.32
CA VAL A 8 -23.24 -19.76 5.70
C VAL A 8 -22.13 -20.80 5.67
N LEU A 9 -21.46 -20.93 4.53
CA LEU A 9 -20.29 -21.80 4.34
C LEU A 9 -19.10 -20.93 3.96
N ILE A 10 -17.95 -21.18 4.60
CA ILE A 10 -16.70 -20.47 4.33
C ILE A 10 -15.71 -21.51 3.80
N GLN A 11 -15.19 -21.28 2.60
CA GLN A 11 -14.17 -22.12 1.99
C GLN A 11 -12.86 -21.36 1.94
N THR A 12 -11.82 -21.92 2.55
CA THR A 12 -10.48 -21.33 2.59
C THR A 12 -9.43 -22.44 2.55
N TYR A 13 -8.26 -22.13 2.02
CA TYR A 13 -7.08 -23.01 2.09
C TYR A 13 -6.38 -22.98 3.45
N MET A 14 -6.76 -22.05 4.34
CA MET A 14 -6.14 -21.87 5.66
C MET A 14 -7.19 -21.77 6.77
N PRO A 15 -7.95 -22.85 7.06
CA PRO A 15 -9.00 -22.81 8.08
C PRO A 15 -8.45 -22.54 9.49
N GLU A 16 -7.19 -22.86 9.77
CA GLU A 16 -6.54 -22.72 11.08
C GLU A 16 -6.12 -21.28 11.41
N GLN A 17 -6.19 -20.35 10.44
CA GLN A 17 -5.83 -18.95 10.67
C GLN A 17 -6.74 -18.34 11.77
N PRO A 18 -6.18 -17.61 12.75
CA PRO A 18 -6.95 -17.09 13.90
C PRO A 18 -8.21 -16.30 13.50
N VAL A 19 -8.11 -15.50 12.43
CA VAL A 19 -9.23 -14.72 11.90
C VAL A 19 -10.32 -15.59 11.28
N MET A 20 -9.95 -16.71 10.64
CA MET A 20 -10.92 -17.65 10.06
C MET A 20 -11.68 -18.40 11.15
N GLN A 21 -10.98 -18.80 12.22
CA GLN A 21 -11.60 -19.44 13.39
C GLN A 21 -12.57 -18.49 14.11
N ALA A 22 -12.18 -17.23 14.31
CA ALA A 22 -13.06 -16.22 14.91
C ALA A 22 -14.29 -15.95 14.04
N LEU A 23 -14.10 -15.83 12.72
CA LEU A 23 -15.20 -15.63 11.77
C LEU A 23 -16.19 -16.80 11.77
N ALA A 24 -15.69 -18.04 11.76
CA ALA A 24 -16.53 -19.24 11.80
C ALA A 24 -17.31 -19.37 13.11
N ALA A 25 -16.76 -18.87 14.22
CA ALA A 25 -17.43 -18.83 15.52
C ALA A 25 -18.40 -17.64 15.68
N GLY A 26 -18.43 -16.69 14.74
CA GLY A 26 -19.21 -15.45 14.88
C GLY A 26 -18.65 -14.50 15.95
N ASP A 27 -17.39 -14.67 16.35
CA ASP A 27 -16.74 -13.90 17.40
C ASP A 27 -16.05 -12.67 16.80
N ARG A 28 -16.78 -11.56 16.80
CA ARG A 28 -16.29 -10.29 16.26
C ARG A 28 -15.05 -9.78 17.01
N ASP A 29 -15.02 -9.89 18.33
CA ASP A 29 -13.99 -9.23 19.13
C ASP A 29 -12.67 -9.96 18.99
N ARG A 30 -12.69 -11.30 19.03
CA ARG A 30 -11.51 -12.11 18.71
C ARG A 30 -11.01 -11.90 17.28
N PHE A 31 -11.92 -11.71 16.33
CA PHE A 31 -11.56 -11.36 14.96
C PHE A 31 -10.77 -10.04 14.91
N MET A 32 -11.30 -9.00 15.55
CA MET A 32 -10.68 -7.67 15.56
C MET A 32 -9.32 -7.68 16.27
N GLU A 33 -9.18 -8.42 17.37
CA GLU A 33 -7.90 -8.57 18.07
C GLU A 33 -6.84 -9.25 17.22
N ALA A 34 -7.18 -10.36 16.55
CA ALA A 34 -6.26 -11.08 15.67
C ALA A 34 -5.81 -10.22 14.50
N GLU A 35 -6.75 -9.53 13.84
CA GLU A 35 -6.49 -8.58 12.75
C GLU A 35 -5.60 -7.41 13.20
N ALA A 36 -5.86 -6.85 14.39
CA ALA A 36 -5.07 -5.77 14.95
C ALA A 36 -3.64 -6.22 15.30
N ALA A 37 -3.48 -7.40 15.89
CA ALA A 37 -2.18 -7.98 16.20
C ALA A 37 -1.33 -8.18 14.94
N ALA A 38 -1.91 -8.75 13.88
CA ALA A 38 -1.24 -8.94 12.60
C ALA A 38 -0.81 -7.61 11.96
N ARG A 39 -1.70 -6.60 11.94
CA ARG A 39 -1.38 -5.26 11.42
C ARG A 39 -0.27 -4.58 12.22
N ARG A 40 -0.28 -4.71 13.56
CA ARG A 40 0.74 -4.14 14.44
C ARG A 40 2.11 -4.76 14.17
N ALA A 41 2.18 -6.08 14.09
CA ALA A 41 3.42 -6.80 13.78
C ALA A 41 3.99 -6.42 12.40
N ALA A 42 3.11 -6.17 11.41
CA ALA A 42 3.50 -5.75 10.08
C ALA A 42 3.77 -4.23 9.93
N GLY A 43 3.54 -3.42 10.97
CA GLY A 43 3.63 -1.96 10.92
C GLY A 43 2.63 -1.32 9.95
N LEU A 44 1.45 -1.92 9.79
CA LEU A 44 0.39 -1.43 8.92
C LEU A 44 -0.55 -0.49 9.69
N PRO A 45 -1.29 0.41 8.99
CA PRO A 45 -2.29 1.27 9.62
C PRO A 45 -3.30 0.45 10.42
N PRO A 46 -3.70 0.88 11.63
CA PRO A 46 -3.42 2.19 12.25
C PRO A 46 -2.10 2.27 13.06
N PHE A 47 -1.29 1.21 13.07
CA PHE A 47 -0.04 1.12 13.85
C PHE A 47 1.19 1.64 13.12
N GLY A 48 1.07 1.85 11.81
CA GLY A 48 2.00 2.60 10.97
C GLY A 48 1.23 3.49 10.00
N ARG A 49 1.94 4.07 9.04
CA ARG A 49 1.40 4.88 7.95
C ARG A 49 1.85 4.31 6.62
N LEU A 50 1.01 4.45 5.60
CA LEU A 50 1.35 4.05 4.25
C LEU A 50 1.25 5.24 3.30
N ALA A 51 2.07 5.24 2.26
CA ALA A 51 1.80 6.04 1.08
C ALA A 51 2.10 5.23 -0.17
N ALA A 52 1.20 5.28 -1.14
CA ALA A 52 1.45 4.76 -2.48
C ALA A 52 1.89 5.93 -3.37
N LEU A 53 2.96 5.71 -4.14
CA LEU A 53 3.34 6.63 -5.22
C LEU A 53 3.18 5.90 -6.54
N ILE A 54 2.54 6.55 -7.51
CA ILE A 54 2.40 6.06 -8.88
C ILE A 54 3.12 7.03 -9.80
N VAL A 55 4.18 6.55 -10.43
CA VAL A 55 4.86 7.22 -11.54
C VAL A 55 4.19 6.76 -12.82
N SER A 56 3.71 7.69 -13.66
CA SER A 56 3.16 7.38 -14.97
C SER A 56 3.82 8.21 -16.06
N ALA A 57 4.08 7.64 -17.23
CA ALA A 57 4.60 8.37 -18.40
C ALA A 57 3.97 7.86 -19.70
N SER A 58 4.26 8.54 -20.83
CA SER A 58 3.78 8.15 -22.18
C SER A 58 4.29 6.80 -22.64
N ASP A 59 5.48 6.40 -22.19
CA ASP A 59 6.19 5.20 -22.60
C ASP A 59 6.91 4.58 -21.39
N ALA A 60 7.35 3.33 -21.56
CA ALA A 60 7.97 2.57 -20.48
C ALA A 60 9.31 3.17 -20.02
N GLU A 61 10.12 3.66 -20.96
CA GLU A 61 11.46 4.17 -20.67
C GLU A 61 11.40 5.45 -19.84
N ALA A 62 10.52 6.39 -20.20
CA ALA A 62 10.28 7.60 -19.43
C ALA A 62 9.75 7.29 -18.02
N ALA A 63 8.86 6.31 -17.88
CA ALA A 63 8.35 5.88 -16.58
C ALA A 63 9.45 5.26 -15.71
N ASP A 64 10.28 4.40 -16.29
CA ASP A 64 11.41 3.76 -15.61
C ASP A 64 12.49 4.77 -15.22
N PHE A 65 12.82 5.71 -16.11
CA PHE A 65 13.79 6.76 -15.83
C PHE A 65 13.34 7.62 -14.65
N ALA A 66 12.10 8.12 -14.67
CA ALA A 66 11.54 8.93 -13.59
C ALA A 66 11.45 8.14 -12.26
N ALA A 67 11.02 6.88 -12.32
CA ALA A 67 10.97 6.03 -11.13
C ALA A 67 12.36 5.77 -10.54
N ARG A 68 13.37 5.46 -11.38
CA ARG A 68 14.75 5.27 -10.90
C ARG A 68 15.33 6.56 -10.33
N ALA A 69 15.00 7.72 -10.88
CA ALA A 69 15.42 9.00 -10.33
C ALA A 69 14.82 9.24 -8.93
N LEU A 70 13.53 8.95 -8.75
CA LEU A 70 12.88 9.01 -7.43
C LEU A 70 13.52 8.03 -6.44
N ALA A 71 13.76 6.79 -6.86
CA ALA A 71 14.38 5.77 -6.01
C ALA A 71 15.77 6.19 -5.51
N ARG A 72 16.60 6.80 -6.36
CA ARG A 72 17.93 7.31 -5.96
C ARG A 72 17.86 8.45 -4.95
N ALA A 73 16.82 9.29 -5.02
CA ALA A 73 16.64 10.42 -4.11
C ALA A 73 15.81 10.06 -2.86
N ALA A 74 15.46 8.78 -2.68
CA ALA A 74 14.60 8.32 -1.61
C ALA A 74 15.13 8.73 -0.22
N PRO A 75 14.24 9.11 0.71
CA PRO A 75 14.65 9.49 2.05
C PRO A 75 15.24 8.27 2.78
N GLN A 76 16.45 8.43 3.29
CA GLN A 76 17.11 7.44 4.16
C GLN A 76 16.90 7.85 5.62
N LEU A 77 15.63 7.84 6.05
CA LEU A 77 15.24 8.26 7.40
C LEU A 77 14.86 7.03 8.24
N PRO A 78 15.25 6.98 9.53
CA PRO A 78 14.78 5.96 10.44
C PRO A 78 13.25 5.89 10.48
N GLY A 79 12.70 4.68 10.54
CA GLY A 79 11.27 4.46 10.57
C GLY A 79 10.55 4.70 9.24
N ILE A 80 11.25 4.89 8.12
CA ILE A 80 10.69 4.89 6.76
C ILE A 80 11.33 3.75 5.95
N ALA A 81 10.49 2.95 5.31
CA ALA A 81 10.91 1.94 4.34
C ALA A 81 10.26 2.21 2.98
N LEU A 82 11.07 2.26 1.93
CA LEU A 82 10.62 2.38 0.55
C LEU A 82 10.67 1.00 -0.12
N LEU A 83 9.53 0.57 -0.67
CA LEU A 83 9.41 -0.63 -1.50
C LEU A 83 9.16 -0.23 -2.95
N GLY A 84 9.88 -0.84 -3.87
CA GLY A 84 9.87 -0.51 -5.30
C GLY A 84 11.14 0.22 -5.76
N PRO A 85 11.18 0.71 -7.01
CA PRO A 85 10.07 0.75 -7.96
C PRO A 85 9.69 -0.65 -8.46
N ALA A 86 8.39 -0.88 -8.62
CA ALA A 86 7.86 -2.10 -9.22
C ALA A 86 6.83 -1.76 -10.31
N ALA A 87 6.52 -2.73 -11.17
CA ALA A 87 5.37 -2.61 -12.05
C ALA A 87 4.10 -2.40 -11.22
N ALA A 88 3.25 -1.46 -11.62
CA ALA A 88 1.92 -1.33 -11.03
C ALA A 88 1.05 -2.55 -11.42
N PRO A 89 0.06 -2.97 -10.59
CA PRO A 89 -0.85 -4.07 -10.93
C PRO A 89 -1.48 -3.91 -12.31
N LEU A 90 -1.85 -2.67 -12.66
CA LEU A 90 -2.13 -2.23 -14.03
C LEU A 90 -0.93 -1.45 -14.59
N ALA A 91 0.01 -2.18 -15.20
CA ALA A 91 1.26 -1.63 -15.70
C ALA A 91 1.05 -0.60 -16.83
N ILE A 92 -0.06 -0.69 -17.57
CA ILE A 92 -0.48 0.29 -18.57
C ILE A 92 -1.93 0.67 -18.30
N LEU A 93 -2.22 1.97 -18.21
CA LEU A 93 -3.57 2.48 -18.04
C LEU A 93 -3.77 3.71 -18.92
N ARG A 94 -4.77 3.66 -19.81
CA ARG A 94 -5.07 4.75 -20.76
C ARG A 94 -3.84 5.20 -21.56
N GLY A 95 -3.09 4.23 -22.08
CA GLY A 95 -1.87 4.46 -22.86
C GLY A 95 -0.66 4.96 -22.07
N ARG A 96 -0.73 5.02 -20.73
CA ARG A 96 0.39 5.45 -19.89
C ARG A 96 1.01 4.28 -19.15
N HIS A 97 2.33 4.19 -19.18
CA HIS A 97 3.11 3.17 -18.47
C HIS A 97 3.30 3.59 -17.03
N ARG A 98 3.08 2.65 -16.09
CA ARG A 98 3.03 2.91 -14.65
C ARG A 98 4.09 2.12 -13.88
N ARG A 99 4.73 2.79 -12.94
CA ARG A 99 5.57 2.21 -11.88
C ARG A 99 5.03 2.67 -10.54
N ARG A 100 5.19 1.84 -9.51
CA ARG A 100 4.72 2.17 -8.17
C ARG A 100 5.81 2.04 -7.12
N PHE A 101 5.61 2.81 -6.06
CA PHE A 101 6.28 2.64 -4.78
C PHE A 101 5.26 2.46 -3.68
N LEU A 102 5.66 1.72 -2.66
CA LEU A 102 4.98 1.70 -1.37
C LEU A 102 5.94 2.23 -0.32
N VAL A 103 5.55 3.31 0.35
CA VAL A 103 6.25 3.84 1.50
C VAL A 103 5.56 3.32 2.74
N LYS A 104 6.30 2.64 3.60
CA LYS A 104 5.88 2.31 4.96
C LYS A 104 6.57 3.25 5.92
N ALA A 105 5.83 3.80 6.86
CA ALA A 105 6.40 4.63 7.91
C ALA A 105 5.87 4.22 9.28
N GLU A 106 6.70 4.34 10.30
CA GLU A 106 6.26 4.23 11.69
C GLU A 106 5.26 5.34 12.03
N ARG A 107 4.36 5.08 12.97
CA ARG A 107 3.23 5.98 13.28
C ARG A 107 3.66 7.40 13.65
N GLY A 108 4.79 7.53 14.35
CA GLY A 108 5.34 8.81 14.81
C GLY A 108 6.06 9.62 13.74
N VAL A 109 6.35 9.03 12.57
CA VAL A 109 7.04 9.72 11.48
C VAL A 109 6.09 10.68 10.77
N ASN A 110 6.56 11.89 10.51
CA ASN A 110 5.86 12.86 9.67
C ASN A 110 6.03 12.51 8.18
N LEU A 111 5.26 11.51 7.74
CA LEU A 111 5.32 10.98 6.37
C LEU A 111 5.08 12.07 5.31
N GLN A 112 4.14 12.99 5.54
CA GLN A 112 3.84 14.05 4.58
C GLN A 112 5.01 15.03 4.41
N ALA A 113 5.72 15.38 5.49
CA ALA A 113 6.92 16.21 5.39
C ALA A 113 8.04 15.49 4.63
N ALA A 114 8.30 14.22 4.95
CA ALA A 114 9.29 13.40 4.26
C ALA A 114 9.00 13.27 2.76
N LEU A 115 7.75 13.03 2.38
CA LEU A 115 7.34 12.94 0.97
C LEU A 115 7.48 14.28 0.23
N ARG A 116 7.13 15.40 0.86
CA ARG A 116 7.29 16.73 0.25
C ARG A 116 8.75 17.06 -0.04
N ASP A 117 9.62 16.84 0.94
CA ASP A 117 11.07 17.03 0.78
C ASP A 117 11.64 16.08 -0.30
N TRP A 118 11.30 14.80 -0.25
CA TRP A 118 11.74 13.83 -1.25
C TRP A 118 11.32 14.22 -2.68
N LEU A 119 10.04 14.53 -2.89
CA LEU A 119 9.53 14.90 -4.22
C LEU A 119 10.07 16.25 -4.69
N GLY A 120 10.40 17.18 -3.77
CA GLY A 120 11.02 18.46 -4.09
C GLY A 120 12.45 18.35 -4.64
N ARG A 121 13.17 17.26 -4.32
CA ARG A 121 14.55 17.01 -4.77
C ARG A 121 14.64 16.47 -6.18
N VAL A 122 13.54 15.99 -6.75
CA VAL A 122 13.53 15.32 -8.06
C VAL A 122 12.67 16.11 -9.04
N ARG A 123 13.31 16.68 -10.06
CA ARG A 123 12.58 17.28 -11.18
C ARG A 123 12.02 16.17 -12.08
N VAL A 124 10.71 15.96 -12.01
CA VAL A 124 9.98 15.10 -12.94
C VAL A 124 9.81 15.85 -14.26
N ALA A 125 10.38 15.32 -15.35
CA ALA A 125 10.43 15.98 -16.65
C ALA A 125 9.61 15.23 -17.72
N GLY A 126 9.32 15.93 -18.83
CA GLY A 126 8.64 15.37 -19.98
C GLY A 126 7.21 14.94 -19.68
N SER A 127 6.84 13.73 -20.11
CA SER A 127 5.49 13.18 -19.94
C SER A 127 5.23 12.55 -18.57
N ALA A 128 6.26 12.46 -17.71
CA ALA A 128 6.17 11.78 -16.43
C ALA A 128 5.33 12.58 -15.42
N ARG A 129 4.53 11.87 -14.62
CA ARG A 129 3.68 12.42 -13.55
C ARG A 129 3.79 11.51 -12.34
N VAL A 130 3.82 12.10 -11.15
CA VAL A 130 3.82 11.37 -9.87
C VAL A 130 2.52 11.68 -9.14
N GLN A 131 1.76 10.63 -8.83
CA GLN A 131 0.59 10.71 -7.96
C GLN A 131 0.98 10.12 -6.60
N VAL A 132 0.51 10.76 -5.53
CA VAL A 132 0.69 10.31 -4.15
C VAL A 132 -0.68 10.02 -3.55
N ASP A 133 -0.82 8.88 -2.91
CA ASP A 133 -1.99 8.52 -2.11
C ASP A 133 -1.53 8.19 -0.68
N ILE A 134 -2.07 8.90 0.30
CA ILE A 134 -1.71 8.75 1.73
C ILE A 134 -2.74 7.85 2.38
N ASP A 135 -2.25 6.85 3.11
CA ASP A 135 -3.06 5.82 3.74
C ASP A 135 -4.07 5.20 2.75
N PRO A 136 -3.60 4.69 1.59
CA PRO A 136 -4.46 4.17 0.53
C PRO A 136 -5.30 2.99 1.01
N TYR A 137 -6.58 2.99 0.64
CA TYR A 137 -7.49 1.89 0.94
C TYR A 137 -7.22 0.64 0.09
N SER A 138 -6.68 0.83 -1.12
CA SER A 138 -6.34 -0.23 -2.07
C SER A 138 -5.01 0.06 -2.74
N PHE A 139 -4.28 -1.01 -3.08
CA PHE A 139 -3.01 -0.94 -3.80
C PHE A 139 -3.12 -1.39 -5.27
N LEU A 140 -4.35 -1.51 -5.79
CA LEU A 140 -4.66 -1.83 -7.18
C LEU A 140 -4.50 -0.61 -8.11
#